data_AF-F2I6D6-F1
#
_entry.id   AF-F2I6D6-F1
#
_cell.length_a   1.000
_cell.length_b   1.000
_cell.length_c   1.000
_cell.angle_alpha   90.00
_cell.angle_beta   90.00
_cell.angle_gamma   90.00
#
_symmetry.space_group_name_H-M   'P 1'
#
loop_
_entity.id
_entity.type
_entity.pdbx_description
1 polymer ?
#
loop_
_entity_poly.entity_id
_entity_poly.type
_entity_poly.pdbx_seq_one_letter_code
_entity_poly.pdbx_strand_id
1 'polypeptide(L)'
;MVTAQQVLKTAQKYLGMTMGSTSHRAMVDRYNRVLPRPVGYVAKYSDDWCDIFVTAVGDEAGATDLIGRECGVQRHIHVFAGLGIWLGQVYPQAGDIVCFDWDGGGFADHIGFVEAVTGSTITTIEGNASRRVARNRFAWNDWQIKGYARPKYGRVRKGADKTVDQLAQEVLDRQWGNGADRKQRLESAGYDYQLVQDRVNQLVAQRNLGEGKTESVEVGASVRVADWATHWQTGQKIADWVKGQVFAVMARKPIDHPQSDWAYLLSNRGVAIGWLLSQDVAA
;
A
#
# COMPACT_ATOMS: atom_id res chain seq x y z
N MET A 1 3.56 -18.06 8.98
CA MET A 1 2.23 -17.59 8.55
C MET A 1 2.29 -17.24 7.07
N VAL A 2 1.25 -17.60 6.31
CA VAL A 2 1.19 -17.33 4.85
C VAL A 2 0.93 -15.86 4.58
N THR A 3 1.64 -15.29 3.62
CA THR A 3 1.65 -13.85 3.35
C THR A 3 0.93 -13.51 2.06
N ALA A 4 0.40 -12.29 1.95
CA ALA A 4 -0.27 -11.81 0.73
C ALA A 4 0.60 -12.02 -0.52
N GLN A 5 1.90 -11.70 -0.43
CA GLN A 5 2.84 -11.87 -1.53
C GLN A 5 3.02 -13.34 -1.94
N GLN A 6 2.97 -14.28 -1.00
CA GLN A 6 3.04 -15.72 -1.33
C GLN A 6 1.80 -16.16 -2.10
N VAL A 7 0.61 -15.74 -1.68
CA VAL A 7 -0.64 -16.03 -2.39
C VAL A 7 -0.62 -15.43 -3.79
N LEU A 8 -0.24 -14.15 -3.93
CA LEU A 8 -0.15 -13.48 -5.23
C LEU A 8 0.90 -14.13 -6.15
N LYS A 9 2.06 -14.52 -5.61
CA LYS A 9 3.06 -15.28 -6.39
C LYS A 9 2.53 -16.63 -6.85
N THR A 10 1.74 -17.30 -6.02
CA THR A 10 1.07 -18.55 -6.41
C THR A 10 0.06 -18.28 -7.53
N ALA A 11 -0.80 -17.27 -7.41
CA ALA A 11 -1.74 -16.87 -8.46
C ALA A 11 -1.03 -16.55 -9.80
N GLN A 12 0.10 -15.83 -9.74
CA GLN A 12 0.90 -15.46 -10.91
C GLN A 12 1.43 -16.67 -11.69
N LYS A 13 1.71 -17.81 -11.05
CA LYS A 13 2.16 -19.03 -11.74
C LYS A 13 1.17 -19.53 -12.78
N TYR A 14 -0.11 -19.19 -12.61
CA TYR A 14 -1.17 -19.63 -13.49
C TYR A 14 -1.45 -18.67 -14.65
N LEU A 15 -0.83 -17.49 -14.70
CA LEU A 15 -1.06 -16.50 -15.76
C LEU A 15 -0.90 -17.12 -17.15
N GLY A 16 -1.89 -16.89 -18.02
CA GLY A 16 -1.93 -17.45 -19.37
C GLY A 16 -2.49 -18.88 -19.44
N MET A 17 -2.75 -19.56 -18.32
CA MET A 17 -3.45 -20.84 -18.32
C MET A 17 -4.84 -20.70 -18.93
N THR A 18 -5.19 -21.55 -19.89
CA THR A 18 -6.49 -21.56 -20.58
C THR A 18 -7.34 -22.76 -20.17
N MET A 19 -8.66 -22.61 -20.21
CA MET A 19 -9.61 -23.69 -19.94
C MET A 19 -9.33 -24.90 -20.84
N GLY A 20 -9.32 -26.10 -20.26
CA GLY A 20 -9.07 -27.36 -20.98
C GLY A 20 -7.60 -27.72 -21.20
N SER A 21 -6.67 -26.78 -21.01
CA SER A 21 -5.22 -27.06 -21.02
C SER A 21 -4.81 -28.08 -19.95
N THR A 22 -3.63 -28.69 -20.10
CA THR A 22 -3.09 -29.64 -19.11
C THR A 22 -2.95 -29.01 -17.73
N SER A 23 -2.50 -27.75 -17.65
CA SER A 23 -2.37 -27.02 -16.39
C SER A 23 -3.74 -26.74 -15.75
N HIS A 24 -4.76 -26.41 -16.55
CA HIS A 24 -6.13 -26.23 -16.07
C HIS A 24 -6.71 -27.52 -15.48
N ARG A 25 -6.60 -28.63 -16.21
CA ARG A 25 -7.07 -29.95 -15.71
C ARG A 25 -6.35 -30.33 -14.41
N ALA A 26 -5.03 -30.12 -14.35
CA ALA A 26 -4.26 -30.40 -13.14
C ALA A 26 -4.65 -29.52 -11.94
N MET A 27 -5.06 -28.26 -12.16
CA MET A 27 -5.58 -27.39 -11.11
C MET A 27 -6.93 -27.90 -10.57
N VAL A 28 -7.85 -28.25 -11.46
CA VAL A 28 -9.16 -28.82 -11.08
C VAL A 28 -8.98 -30.15 -10.32
N ASP A 29 -8.04 -30.98 -10.76
CA ASP A 29 -7.70 -32.23 -10.06
C ASP A 29 -7.13 -31.98 -8.66
N ARG A 30 -6.27 -30.96 -8.49
CA ARG A 30 -5.76 -30.56 -7.16
C ARG A 30 -6.90 -30.13 -6.25
N TYR A 31 -7.80 -29.27 -6.75
CA TYR A 31 -8.99 -28.83 -6.01
C TYR A 31 -9.83 -30.04 -5.52
N ASN A 32 -10.09 -31.00 -6.41
CA ASN A 32 -10.89 -32.18 -6.12
C ASN A 32 -10.22 -33.17 -5.15
N ARG A 33 -8.88 -33.16 -5.00
CA ARG A 33 -8.17 -34.09 -4.12
C ARG A 33 -8.30 -33.76 -2.63
N VAL A 34 -8.61 -32.52 -2.27
CA VAL A 34 -8.71 -32.10 -0.87
C VAL A 34 -10.13 -32.29 -0.36
N LEU A 35 -10.26 -33.04 0.73
CA LEU A 35 -11.53 -33.37 1.39
C LEU A 35 -11.68 -32.64 2.73
N PRO A 36 -12.91 -32.31 3.18
CA PRO A 36 -14.14 -32.41 2.42
C PRO A 36 -14.16 -31.42 1.25
N ARG A 37 -14.85 -31.79 0.16
CA ARG A 37 -15.06 -30.87 -0.96
C ARG A 37 -16.14 -29.86 -0.56
N PRO A 38 -16.00 -28.59 -0.93
CA PRO A 38 -17.07 -27.63 -0.79
C PRO A 38 -18.37 -28.20 -1.38
N VAL A 39 -19.44 -28.12 -0.57
CA VAL A 39 -20.77 -28.69 -0.83
C VAL A 39 -20.81 -30.17 -1.29
N GLY A 40 -19.74 -30.94 -1.06
CA GLY A 40 -19.61 -32.32 -1.54
C GLY A 40 -19.46 -32.46 -3.06
N TYR A 41 -19.29 -31.37 -3.80
CA TYR A 41 -19.31 -31.37 -5.26
C TYR A 41 -17.95 -31.76 -5.86
N VAL A 42 -17.99 -32.49 -6.98
CA VAL A 42 -16.82 -32.85 -7.79
C VAL A 42 -16.74 -31.90 -8.97
N ALA A 43 -15.76 -30.97 -8.93
CA ALA A 43 -15.56 -30.01 -10.01
C ALA A 43 -15.21 -30.70 -11.33
N LYS A 44 -15.85 -30.27 -12.43
CA LYS A 44 -15.59 -30.75 -13.78
C LYS A 44 -14.70 -29.75 -14.52
N TYR A 45 -14.02 -30.23 -15.57
CA TYR A 45 -13.18 -29.36 -16.41
C TYR A 45 -13.95 -28.35 -17.28
N SER A 46 -15.27 -28.50 -17.36
CA SER A 46 -16.16 -27.64 -18.14
C SER A 46 -16.89 -26.60 -17.29
N ASP A 47 -16.78 -26.70 -15.96
CA ASP A 47 -17.47 -25.79 -15.04
C ASP A 47 -16.83 -24.40 -15.12
N ASP A 48 -17.61 -23.38 -14.73
CA ASP A 48 -17.02 -22.08 -14.45
C ASP A 48 -16.11 -22.17 -13.23
N TRP A 49 -14.87 -21.71 -13.39
CA TRP A 49 -13.76 -22.07 -12.51
C TRP A 49 -13.04 -20.88 -11.88
N CYS A 50 -13.66 -19.69 -11.86
CA CYS A 50 -13.11 -18.52 -11.18
C CYS A 50 -12.88 -18.78 -9.68
N ASP A 51 -13.87 -19.37 -9.00
CA ASP A 51 -13.77 -19.65 -7.57
C ASP A 51 -12.96 -20.92 -7.26
N ILE A 52 -13.02 -21.91 -8.16
CA ILE A 52 -12.12 -23.07 -8.13
C ILE A 52 -10.67 -22.60 -8.21
N PHE A 53 -10.37 -21.59 -9.03
CA PHE A 53 -9.05 -20.98 -9.11
C PHE A 53 -8.63 -20.30 -7.80
N VAL A 54 -9.50 -19.48 -7.19
CA VAL A 54 -9.21 -18.83 -5.89
C VAL A 54 -8.94 -19.88 -4.81
N THR A 55 -9.77 -20.92 -4.72
CA THR A 55 -9.56 -22.02 -3.78
C THR A 55 -8.27 -22.80 -4.07
N ALA A 56 -7.98 -23.12 -5.32
CA ALA A 56 -6.76 -23.85 -5.68
C ALA A 56 -5.49 -23.04 -5.38
N VAL A 57 -5.52 -21.72 -5.58
CA VAL A 57 -4.42 -20.82 -5.18
C VAL A 57 -4.28 -20.78 -3.66
N GLY A 58 -5.40 -20.69 -2.93
CA GLY A 58 -5.42 -20.75 -1.47
C GLY A 58 -4.81 -22.05 -0.93
N ASP A 59 -5.23 -23.18 -1.47
CA ASP A 59 -4.72 -24.52 -1.12
C ASP A 59 -3.21 -24.63 -1.40
N GLU A 60 -2.74 -24.22 -2.59
CA GLU A 60 -1.31 -24.30 -2.94
C GLU A 60 -0.44 -23.33 -2.14
N ALA A 61 -0.98 -22.15 -1.79
CA ALA A 61 -0.26 -21.17 -0.98
C ALA A 61 -0.27 -21.49 0.53
N GLY A 62 -1.09 -22.45 0.97
CA GLY A 62 -1.34 -22.75 2.39
C GLY A 62 -2.23 -21.71 3.09
N ALA A 63 -3.01 -20.95 2.33
CA ALA A 63 -3.90 -19.89 2.83
C ALA A 63 -5.34 -20.37 3.06
N THR A 64 -5.62 -21.68 2.99
CA THR A 64 -6.95 -22.27 3.15
C THR A 64 -7.66 -21.79 4.42
N ASP A 65 -6.99 -21.75 5.57
CA ASP A 65 -7.60 -21.29 6.84
C ASP A 65 -7.87 -19.78 6.87
N LEU A 66 -7.25 -19.02 5.95
CA LEU A 66 -7.37 -17.56 5.89
C LEU A 66 -8.46 -17.09 4.94
N ILE A 67 -8.81 -17.90 3.93
CA ILE A 67 -9.77 -17.54 2.89
C ILE A 67 -10.97 -18.51 2.86
N GLY A 68 -10.79 -19.75 3.29
CA GLY A 68 -11.75 -20.83 3.13
C GLY A 68 -11.59 -21.59 1.81
N ARG A 69 -12.56 -22.47 1.52
CA ARG A 69 -12.65 -23.22 0.25
C ARG A 69 -14.08 -23.16 -0.24
N GLU A 70 -14.26 -22.90 -1.52
CA GLU A 70 -15.56 -22.95 -2.19
C GLU A 70 -15.41 -23.11 -3.73
N CYS A 71 -16.49 -23.47 -4.43
CA CYS A 71 -16.56 -23.47 -5.89
C CYS A 71 -17.71 -22.64 -6.44
N GLY A 72 -18.27 -21.73 -5.65
CA GLY A 72 -19.33 -20.82 -6.03
C GLY A 72 -19.18 -19.49 -5.31
N VAL A 73 -19.02 -18.42 -6.10
CA VAL A 73 -18.61 -17.09 -5.61
C VAL A 73 -19.48 -16.58 -4.46
N GLN A 74 -20.81 -16.60 -4.61
CA GLN A 74 -21.71 -16.12 -3.56
C GLN A 74 -21.58 -16.92 -2.26
N ARG A 75 -21.35 -18.24 -2.33
CA ARG A 75 -21.11 -19.06 -1.13
C ARG A 75 -19.74 -18.74 -0.52
N HIS A 76 -18.73 -18.44 -1.33
CA HIS A 76 -17.42 -18.04 -0.82
C HIS A 76 -17.51 -16.70 -0.07
N ILE A 77 -18.35 -15.77 -0.52
CA ILE A 77 -18.66 -14.54 0.23
C ILE A 77 -19.23 -14.84 1.61
N HIS A 78 -20.14 -15.83 1.73
CA HIS A 78 -20.65 -16.24 3.04
C HIS A 78 -19.54 -16.83 3.94
N VAL A 79 -18.60 -17.57 3.36
CA VAL A 79 -17.40 -18.05 4.08
C VAL A 79 -16.53 -16.87 4.54
N PHE A 80 -16.26 -15.90 3.67
CA PHE A 80 -15.52 -14.67 4.02
C PHE A 80 -16.21 -13.87 5.13
N ALA A 81 -17.54 -13.79 5.10
CA ALA A 81 -18.32 -13.16 6.16
C ALA A 81 -18.19 -13.92 7.48
N GLY A 82 -18.27 -15.25 7.46
CA GLY A 82 -18.07 -16.11 8.64
C GLY A 82 -16.66 -16.00 9.24
N LEU A 83 -15.64 -15.79 8.39
CA LEU A 83 -14.26 -15.52 8.81
C LEU A 83 -14.04 -14.08 9.31
N GLY A 84 -15.03 -13.20 9.16
CA GLY A 84 -14.95 -11.79 9.50
C GLY A 84 -13.95 -11.02 8.62
N ILE A 85 -13.82 -11.41 7.35
CA ILE A 85 -12.90 -10.79 6.39
C ILE A 85 -13.64 -10.13 5.21
N TRP A 86 -14.93 -10.37 5.03
CA TRP A 86 -15.74 -9.65 4.04
C TRP A 86 -15.97 -8.20 4.48
N LEU A 87 -15.50 -7.24 3.69
CA LEU A 87 -15.54 -5.81 4.01
C LEU A 87 -16.56 -5.04 3.17
N GLY A 88 -17.12 -5.66 2.13
CA GLY A 88 -17.90 -4.93 1.13
C GLY A 88 -17.02 -4.00 0.29
N GLN A 89 -17.59 -2.94 -0.26
CA GLN A 89 -16.88 -2.01 -1.15
C GLN A 89 -16.05 -0.99 -0.37
N VAL A 90 -14.89 -1.41 0.10
CA VAL A 90 -13.88 -0.56 0.75
C VAL A 90 -12.67 -0.37 -0.15
N TYR A 91 -11.84 0.65 0.14
CA TYR A 91 -10.59 0.84 -0.60
C TYR A 91 -9.68 -0.40 -0.42
N PRO A 92 -9.31 -1.09 -1.53
CA PRO A 92 -8.66 -2.39 -1.46
C PRO A 92 -7.14 -2.26 -1.27
N GLN A 93 -6.50 -3.39 -1.00
CA GLN A 93 -5.04 -3.53 -0.99
C GLN A 93 -4.62 -4.80 -1.72
N ALA A 94 -3.33 -4.91 -2.05
CA ALA A 94 -2.78 -6.13 -2.63
C ALA A 94 -3.00 -7.34 -1.70
N GLY A 95 -3.47 -8.44 -2.28
CA GLY A 95 -3.83 -9.68 -1.59
C GLY A 95 -5.30 -9.77 -1.17
N ASP A 96 -6.06 -8.68 -1.23
CA ASP A 96 -7.52 -8.75 -1.08
C ASP A 96 -8.12 -9.64 -2.18
N ILE A 97 -9.25 -10.24 -1.89
CA ILE A 97 -10.05 -11.00 -2.86
C ILE A 97 -11.18 -10.09 -3.32
N VAL A 98 -11.29 -9.83 -4.61
CA VAL A 98 -12.36 -9.02 -5.21
C VAL A 98 -13.48 -9.93 -5.69
N CYS A 99 -14.73 -9.57 -5.41
CA CYS A 99 -15.92 -10.24 -5.95
C CYS A 99 -16.73 -9.25 -6.80
N PHE A 100 -17.25 -9.74 -7.93
CA PHE A 100 -18.02 -8.95 -8.89
C PHE A 100 -19.48 -9.39 -8.93
N ASP A 101 -20.36 -8.45 -9.27
CA ASP A 101 -21.80 -8.56 -9.49
C ASP A 101 -22.06 -7.81 -10.80
N TRP A 102 -21.81 -8.50 -11.92
CA TRP A 102 -21.69 -7.88 -13.25
C TRP A 102 -23.02 -7.34 -13.77
N ASP A 103 -24.13 -7.93 -13.34
CA ASP A 103 -25.48 -7.52 -13.72
C ASP A 103 -26.16 -6.60 -12.70
N GLY A 104 -25.56 -6.43 -11.51
CA GLY A 104 -26.13 -5.66 -10.41
C GLY A 104 -27.35 -6.34 -9.77
N GLY A 105 -27.57 -7.62 -10.05
CA GLY A 105 -28.69 -8.42 -9.55
C GLY A 105 -28.57 -8.80 -8.08
N GLY A 106 -27.44 -8.50 -7.44
CA GLY A 106 -27.23 -8.70 -6.02
C GLY A 106 -26.59 -10.05 -5.68
N PHE A 107 -26.30 -10.90 -6.67
CA PHE A 107 -25.54 -12.14 -6.51
C PHE A 107 -24.18 -12.02 -7.17
N ALA A 108 -23.13 -12.52 -6.53
CA ALA A 108 -21.80 -12.43 -7.09
C ALA A 108 -21.56 -13.44 -8.22
N ASP A 109 -21.05 -12.96 -9.35
CA ASP A 109 -20.78 -13.73 -10.57
C ASP A 109 -19.32 -14.18 -10.69
N HIS A 110 -18.39 -13.35 -10.24
CA HIS A 110 -16.97 -13.54 -10.50
C HIS A 110 -16.09 -13.18 -9.30
N ILE A 111 -14.88 -13.73 -9.27
CA ILE A 111 -13.95 -13.57 -8.16
C ILE A 111 -12.50 -13.65 -8.64
N GLY A 112 -11.63 -12.91 -7.97
CA GLY A 112 -10.19 -12.94 -8.21
C GLY A 112 -9.39 -12.31 -7.09
N PHE A 113 -8.07 -12.26 -7.25
CA PHE A 113 -7.18 -11.58 -6.31
C PHE A 113 -6.84 -10.17 -6.79
N VAL A 114 -6.84 -9.20 -5.90
CA VAL A 114 -6.23 -7.88 -6.13
C VAL A 114 -4.71 -8.05 -6.08
N GLU A 115 -4.04 -7.97 -7.22
CA GLU A 115 -2.59 -8.06 -7.30
C GLU A 115 -1.92 -6.74 -6.90
N ALA A 116 -2.47 -5.61 -7.33
CA ALA A 116 -1.93 -4.29 -7.07
C ALA A 116 -3.02 -3.22 -7.05
N VAL A 117 -2.76 -2.12 -6.35
CA VAL A 117 -3.58 -0.90 -6.36
C VAL A 117 -2.68 0.26 -6.74
N THR A 118 -3.10 1.06 -7.73
CA THR A 118 -2.36 2.23 -8.21
C THR A 118 -3.33 3.39 -8.37
N GLY A 119 -3.29 4.35 -7.44
CA GLY A 119 -4.26 5.42 -7.37
C GLY A 119 -5.69 4.87 -7.19
N SER A 120 -6.58 5.17 -8.13
CA SER A 120 -7.95 4.65 -8.13
C SER A 120 -8.12 3.33 -8.89
N THR A 121 -7.05 2.75 -9.45
CA THR A 121 -7.13 1.53 -10.28
C THR A 121 -6.64 0.31 -9.50
N ILE A 122 -7.41 -0.77 -9.52
CA ILE A 122 -6.94 -2.10 -9.13
C ILE A 122 -6.44 -2.85 -10.36
N THR A 123 -5.41 -3.67 -10.17
CA THR A 123 -5.04 -4.75 -11.09
C THR A 123 -5.32 -6.06 -10.41
N THR A 124 -6.06 -6.94 -11.07
CA THR A 124 -6.48 -8.24 -10.53
C THR A 124 -5.74 -9.40 -11.19
N ILE A 125 -5.76 -10.59 -10.58
CA ILE A 125 -5.50 -11.87 -11.23
C ILE A 125 -6.73 -12.74 -11.04
N GLU A 126 -7.36 -13.11 -12.13
CA GLU A 126 -8.65 -13.81 -12.17
C GLU A 126 -8.54 -15.08 -12.99
N GLY A 127 -9.13 -16.17 -12.50
CA GLY A 127 -9.32 -17.40 -13.26
C GLY A 127 -10.63 -17.35 -14.05
N ASN A 128 -10.70 -18.08 -15.16
CA ASN A 128 -11.83 -18.05 -16.09
C ASN A 128 -12.19 -16.68 -16.68
N ALA A 129 -11.32 -15.67 -16.59
CA ALA A 129 -11.48 -14.40 -17.28
C ALA A 129 -11.31 -14.61 -18.78
N SER A 130 -12.41 -14.63 -19.54
CA SER A 130 -12.43 -15.04 -20.95
C SER A 130 -11.76 -16.40 -21.17
N ARG A 131 -12.10 -17.38 -20.33
CA ARG A 131 -11.59 -18.77 -20.32
C ARG A 131 -10.08 -18.91 -20.08
N ARG A 132 -9.44 -17.94 -19.43
CA ARG A 132 -8.03 -18.00 -19.04
C ARG A 132 -7.77 -17.39 -17.68
N VAL A 133 -6.57 -17.60 -17.13
CA VAL A 133 -6.06 -16.76 -16.04
C VAL A 133 -5.43 -15.51 -16.66
N ALA A 134 -5.96 -14.34 -16.29
CA ALA A 134 -5.51 -13.07 -16.82
C ALA A 134 -5.45 -11.98 -15.75
N ARG A 135 -4.73 -10.91 -16.09
CA ARG A 135 -4.82 -9.65 -15.36
C ARG A 135 -5.86 -8.75 -15.99
N ASN A 136 -6.71 -8.17 -15.17
CA ASN A 136 -7.66 -7.15 -15.57
C ASN A 136 -7.44 -5.88 -14.73
N ARG A 137 -8.00 -4.76 -15.19
CA ARG A 137 -7.90 -3.47 -14.50
C ARG A 137 -9.28 -2.85 -14.39
N PHE A 138 -9.60 -2.37 -13.19
CA PHE A 138 -10.88 -1.75 -12.87
C PHE A 138 -10.66 -0.52 -12.00
N ALA A 139 -11.59 0.42 -12.02
CA ALA A 139 -11.69 1.36 -10.92
C ALA A 139 -11.96 0.57 -9.63
N TRP A 140 -11.33 0.94 -8.50
CA TRP A 140 -11.52 0.21 -7.24
C TRP A 140 -12.97 0.25 -6.74
N ASN A 141 -13.74 1.25 -7.16
CA ASN A 141 -15.15 1.41 -6.82
C ASN A 141 -16.05 1.23 -8.05
N ASP A 142 -15.62 0.45 -9.03
CA ASP A 142 -16.46 0.11 -10.18
C ASP A 142 -17.79 -0.49 -9.68
N TRP A 143 -18.90 -0.10 -10.32
CA TRP A 143 -20.24 -0.53 -9.92
C TRP A 143 -20.42 -2.05 -10.06
N GLN A 144 -19.63 -2.69 -10.92
CA GLN A 144 -19.62 -4.15 -11.09
C GLN A 144 -18.90 -4.86 -9.94
N ILE A 145 -18.23 -4.14 -9.04
CA ILE A 145 -17.53 -4.71 -7.88
C ILE A 145 -18.50 -4.75 -6.70
N LYS A 146 -18.85 -5.97 -6.30
CA LYS A 146 -19.67 -6.21 -5.12
C LYS A 146 -18.94 -5.86 -3.82
N GLY A 147 -17.64 -6.11 -3.80
CA GLY A 147 -16.80 -5.79 -2.65
C GLY A 147 -15.55 -6.65 -2.57
N TYR A 148 -14.91 -6.52 -1.42
CA TYR A 148 -13.61 -7.13 -1.14
C TYR A 148 -13.64 -7.96 0.14
N ALA A 149 -12.93 -9.08 0.12
CA ALA A 149 -12.50 -9.76 1.32
C ALA A 149 -11.02 -9.49 1.59
N ARG A 150 -10.66 -9.29 2.87
CA ARG A 150 -9.28 -9.04 3.31
C ARG A 150 -8.78 -10.15 4.23
N PRO A 151 -8.16 -11.21 3.67
CA PRO A 151 -7.64 -12.29 4.49
C PRO A 151 -6.58 -11.82 5.49
N LYS A 152 -6.57 -12.46 6.66
CA LYS A 152 -5.66 -12.13 7.76
C LYS A 152 -4.28 -12.75 7.54
N TYR A 153 -3.62 -12.37 6.45
CA TYR A 153 -2.30 -12.89 6.11
C TYR A 153 -1.26 -12.61 7.19
N GLY A 154 -0.32 -13.55 7.32
CA GLY A 154 0.94 -13.33 7.99
C GLY A 154 1.70 -12.17 7.37
N ARG A 155 2.35 -11.39 8.23
CA ARG A 155 3.34 -10.42 7.80
C ARG A 155 4.64 -11.17 7.51
N VAL A 156 5.24 -10.97 6.33
CA VAL A 156 6.57 -11.52 6.08
C VAL A 156 7.49 -10.73 7.01
N ARG A 157 8.08 -11.41 8.01
CA ARG A 157 9.24 -10.84 8.70
C ARG A 157 10.48 -11.19 7.92
N LYS A 158 10.99 -10.27 7.10
CA LYS A 158 12.12 -10.53 6.21
C LYS A 158 13.33 -9.72 6.65
N GLY A 159 14.09 -10.29 7.60
CA GLY A 159 15.42 -9.83 8.00
C GLY A 159 15.39 -8.58 8.88
N ALA A 160 15.55 -8.79 10.20
CA ALA A 160 15.51 -7.76 11.24
C ALA A 160 14.42 -6.70 11.00
N ASP A 161 13.16 -7.13 11.02
CA ASP A 161 11.99 -6.27 10.83
C ASP A 161 11.98 -5.14 11.85
N LYS A 162 12.39 -3.96 11.40
CA LYS A 162 12.19 -2.73 12.14
C LYS A 162 10.70 -2.48 12.24
N THR A 163 10.21 -2.15 13.44
CA THR A 163 8.81 -1.78 13.65
C THR A 163 8.47 -0.52 12.85
N VAL A 164 7.17 -0.26 12.64
CA VAL A 164 6.72 1.01 12.04
C VAL A 164 7.26 2.21 12.82
N ASP A 165 7.36 2.10 14.16
CA ASP A 165 7.99 3.12 15.01
C ASP A 165 9.48 3.30 14.69
N GLN A 166 10.23 2.21 14.56
CA GLN A 166 11.66 2.27 14.24
C GLN A 166 11.89 2.83 12.83
N LEU A 167 11.07 2.43 11.85
CA LEU A 167 11.13 2.97 10.50
C LEU A 167 10.72 4.45 10.45
N ALA A 168 9.69 4.84 11.20
CA ALA A 168 9.28 6.23 11.30
C ALA A 168 10.38 7.08 11.95
N GLN A 169 11.04 6.55 12.99
CA GLN A 169 12.20 7.19 13.59
C GLN A 169 13.35 7.30 12.59
N GLU A 170 13.67 6.26 11.83
CA GLU A 170 14.72 6.33 10.80
C GLU A 170 14.39 7.27 9.64
N VAL A 171 13.10 7.42 9.31
CA VAL A 171 12.62 8.42 8.37
C VAL A 171 12.84 9.83 8.93
N LEU A 172 12.55 10.05 10.21
CA LEU A 172 12.87 11.30 10.91
C LEU A 172 14.39 11.54 11.00
N ASP A 173 15.17 10.47 11.15
CA ASP A 173 16.63 10.45 11.16
C ASP A 173 17.23 10.46 9.73
N ARG A 174 16.39 10.64 8.70
CA ARG A 174 16.78 10.86 7.29
C ARG A 174 17.44 9.68 6.56
N GLN A 175 17.33 8.47 7.10
CA GLN A 175 17.94 7.27 6.51
C GLN A 175 17.21 6.79 5.24
N TRP A 176 16.00 7.28 5.00
CA TRP A 176 15.14 6.85 3.91
C TRP A 176 14.94 7.89 2.81
N GLY A 177 15.66 9.03 2.79
CA GLY A 177 15.47 10.06 1.76
C GLY A 177 14.15 10.85 1.91
N ASN A 178 13.74 11.56 0.85
CA ASN A 178 12.61 12.48 0.85
C ASN A 178 11.62 12.23 -0.30
N GLY A 179 10.34 12.58 -0.08
CA GLY A 179 9.27 12.49 -1.08
C GLY A 179 9.23 11.15 -1.81
N ALA A 180 9.40 11.19 -3.14
CA ALA A 180 9.36 10.02 -4.01
C ALA A 180 10.50 9.02 -3.75
N ASP A 181 11.71 9.49 -3.42
CA ASP A 181 12.86 8.61 -3.11
C ASP A 181 12.59 7.77 -1.86
N ARG A 182 11.97 8.38 -0.84
CA ARG A 182 11.53 7.67 0.37
C ARG A 182 10.54 6.57 0.08
N LYS A 183 9.51 6.90 -0.68
CA LYS A 183 8.50 5.94 -1.10
C LYS A 183 9.14 4.74 -1.79
N GLN A 184 9.99 5.02 -2.80
CA GLN A 184 10.67 3.98 -3.56
C GLN A 184 11.55 3.09 -2.67
N ARG A 185 12.35 3.68 -1.76
CA ARG A 185 13.25 2.91 -0.89
C ARG A 185 12.50 2.04 0.11
N LEU A 186 11.46 2.58 0.75
CA LEU A 186 10.63 1.81 1.68
C LEU A 186 9.91 0.66 0.97
N GLU A 187 9.29 0.93 -0.19
CA GLU A 187 8.59 -0.10 -0.97
C GLU A 187 9.56 -1.16 -1.53
N SER A 188 10.75 -0.76 -1.98
CA SER A 188 11.80 -1.68 -2.46
C SER A 188 12.34 -2.57 -1.34
N ALA A 189 12.41 -2.02 -0.11
CA ALA A 189 12.75 -2.78 1.09
C ALA A 189 11.59 -3.66 1.60
N GLY A 190 10.42 -3.59 0.96
CA GLY A 190 9.25 -4.40 1.31
C GLY A 190 8.39 -3.82 2.42
N TYR A 191 8.58 -2.54 2.76
CA TYR A 191 7.80 -1.83 3.76
C TYR A 191 6.62 -1.09 3.14
N ASP A 192 5.53 -0.99 3.89
CA ASP A 192 4.38 -0.16 3.52
C ASP A 192 4.71 1.32 3.77
N TYR A 193 4.97 2.04 2.68
CA TYR A 193 5.26 3.48 2.72
C TYR A 193 4.18 4.26 3.46
N GLN A 194 2.90 3.97 3.22
CA GLN A 194 1.80 4.74 3.77
C GLN A 194 1.75 4.57 5.30
N LEU A 195 1.88 3.33 5.78
CA LEU A 195 1.89 3.03 7.21
C LEU A 195 3.06 3.72 7.94
N VAL A 196 4.24 3.72 7.34
CA VAL A 196 5.42 4.40 7.90
C VAL A 196 5.22 5.93 7.88
N GLN A 197 4.70 6.48 6.77
CA GLN A 197 4.48 7.92 6.63
C GLN A 197 3.39 8.44 7.58
N ASP A 198 2.32 7.68 7.80
CA ASP A 198 1.27 8.02 8.77
C ASP A 198 1.84 8.07 10.19
N ARG A 199 2.73 7.12 10.52
CA ARG A 199 3.39 7.11 11.84
C ARG A 199 4.38 8.26 12.01
N VAL A 200 5.11 8.64 10.97
CA VAL A 200 5.95 9.86 10.96
C VAL A 200 5.09 11.09 11.26
N ASN A 201 3.95 11.23 10.59
CA ASN A 201 3.04 12.36 10.81
C ASN A 201 2.53 12.41 12.26
N GLN A 202 2.20 11.24 12.86
CA GLN A 202 1.81 11.16 14.26
C GLN A 202 2.95 11.56 15.21
N LEU A 203 4.18 11.11 14.99
CA LEU A 203 5.34 11.46 15.82
C LEU A 203 5.65 12.95 15.75
N VAL A 204 5.56 13.55 14.55
CA VAL A 204 5.70 15.00 14.37
C VAL A 204 4.59 15.75 15.11
N ALA A 205 3.34 15.30 15.00
CA ALA A 205 2.21 15.89 15.71
C ALA A 205 2.36 15.77 17.24
N GLN A 206 2.85 14.64 17.75
CA GLN A 206 3.12 14.42 19.17
C GLN A 206 4.26 15.31 19.68
N ARG A 207 5.33 15.49 18.90
CA ARG A 207 6.39 16.47 19.21
C ARG A 207 5.81 17.88 19.33
N ASN A 208 4.92 18.27 18.40
CA ASN A 208 4.27 19.58 18.40
C ASN A 208 3.26 19.78 19.56
N LEU A 209 2.83 18.70 20.22
CA LEU A 209 1.96 18.74 21.41
C LEU A 209 2.75 18.72 22.73
N GLY A 210 3.96 18.16 22.74
CA GLY A 210 4.82 18.01 23.93
C GLY A 210 5.91 19.07 24.07
N GLU A 211 6.37 19.65 22.97
CA GLU A 211 7.23 20.83 22.94
C GLU A 211 6.36 22.02 22.59
N GLY A 212 6.27 23.00 23.49
CA GLY A 212 5.54 24.23 23.23
C GLY A 212 5.91 24.78 21.85
N LYS A 213 4.89 25.17 21.07
CA LYS A 213 4.99 25.84 19.76
C LYS A 213 6.35 26.53 19.63
N THR A 214 7.22 26.02 18.75
CA THR A 214 8.49 26.68 18.46
C THR A 214 8.16 28.11 18.04
N GLU A 215 8.55 29.09 18.87
CA GLU A 215 8.25 30.49 18.60
C GLU A 215 8.75 30.84 17.20
N SER A 216 7.90 31.50 16.40
CA SER A 216 8.27 31.89 15.05
C SER A 216 9.45 32.85 15.10
N VAL A 217 10.44 32.66 14.22
CA VAL A 217 11.55 33.61 14.13
C VAL A 217 11.05 34.92 13.53
N GLU A 218 11.25 36.03 14.23
CA GLU A 218 10.80 37.34 13.77
C GLU A 218 11.66 37.91 12.64
N VAL A 219 11.03 38.78 11.84
CA VAL A 219 11.73 39.52 10.78
C VAL A 219 12.79 40.43 11.42
N GLY A 220 13.99 40.41 10.85
CA GLY A 220 15.16 41.12 11.38
C GLY A 220 16.03 40.29 12.32
N ALA A 221 15.55 39.15 12.82
CA ALA A 221 16.40 38.19 13.51
C ALA A 221 17.34 37.47 12.53
N SER A 222 18.33 36.75 13.06
CA SER A 222 19.23 35.92 12.26
C SER A 222 19.07 34.46 12.61
N VAL A 223 19.12 33.59 11.60
CA VAL A 223 19.01 32.13 11.75
C VAL A 223 20.22 31.45 11.15
N ARG A 224 20.68 30.37 11.79
CA ARG A 224 21.67 29.47 11.21
C ARG A 224 20.97 28.48 10.29
N VAL A 225 21.41 28.42 9.03
CA VAL A 225 20.99 27.37 8.10
C VAL A 225 21.67 26.09 8.55
N ALA A 226 20.89 25.06 8.86
CA ALA A 226 21.45 23.82 9.32
C ALA A 226 22.30 23.14 8.24
N ASP A 227 23.36 22.42 8.64
CA ASP A 227 24.26 21.72 7.71
C ASP A 227 23.54 20.68 6.84
N TRP A 228 22.41 20.17 7.34
CA TRP A 228 21.58 19.18 6.69
C TRP A 228 20.55 19.76 5.72
N ALA A 229 20.44 21.08 5.60
CA ALA A 229 19.48 21.72 4.72
C ALA A 229 19.86 21.43 3.26
N THR A 230 18.98 20.79 2.49
CA THR A 230 19.31 20.37 1.11
C THR A 230 18.67 21.24 0.05
N HIS A 231 17.44 21.71 0.28
CA HIS A 231 16.65 22.47 -0.67
C HIS A 231 15.92 23.61 0.02
N TRP A 232 15.75 24.71 -0.71
CA TRP A 232 14.85 25.78 -0.34
C TRP A 232 13.40 25.28 -0.39
N GLN A 233 12.48 26.00 0.27
CA GLN A 233 11.04 25.75 0.20
C GLN A 233 10.52 25.70 -1.24
N THR A 234 11.14 26.47 -2.14
CA THR A 234 10.83 26.55 -3.58
C THR A 234 11.44 25.40 -4.40
N GLY A 235 12.15 24.46 -3.76
CA GLY A 235 12.68 23.25 -4.37
C GLY A 235 14.07 23.37 -4.99
N GLN A 236 14.66 24.57 -5.11
CA GLN A 236 16.04 24.70 -5.59
C GLN A 236 17.01 24.19 -4.52
N LYS A 237 18.13 23.59 -4.95
CA LYS A 237 19.19 23.15 -4.05
C LYS A 237 19.80 24.34 -3.30
N ILE A 238 20.06 24.13 -2.01
CA ILE A 238 20.82 25.07 -1.19
C ILE A 238 22.30 24.88 -1.52
N ALA A 239 22.96 25.98 -1.89
CA ALA A 239 24.38 25.98 -2.19
C ALA A 239 25.21 25.68 -0.92
N ASP A 240 26.34 24.99 -1.06
CA ASP A 240 27.12 24.53 0.10
C ASP A 240 27.64 25.68 0.96
N TRP A 241 27.93 26.83 0.37
CA TRP A 241 28.37 28.03 1.11
C TRP A 241 27.30 28.60 2.05
N VAL A 242 26.04 28.21 1.87
CA VAL A 242 24.92 28.67 2.71
C VAL A 242 24.79 27.79 3.96
N LYS A 243 25.13 26.51 3.87
CA LYS A 243 24.95 25.54 4.95
C LYS A 243 25.90 25.87 6.11
N GLY A 244 25.37 25.78 7.33
CA GLY A 244 26.08 26.12 8.56
C GLY A 244 26.26 27.62 8.80
N GLN A 245 25.92 28.49 7.83
CA GLN A 245 26.07 29.94 7.95
C GLN A 245 24.82 30.59 8.56
N VAL A 246 25.01 31.81 9.08
CA VAL A 246 23.95 32.60 9.71
C VAL A 246 23.51 33.71 8.76
N PHE A 247 22.20 33.84 8.57
CA PHE A 247 21.61 34.85 7.69
C PHE A 247 20.45 35.58 8.36
N ALA A 248 20.25 36.84 7.98
CA ALA A 248 19.14 37.64 8.47
C ALA A 248 17.82 37.23 7.78
N VAL A 249 16.74 37.16 8.56
CA VAL A 249 15.38 36.89 8.11
C VAL A 249 14.75 38.19 7.60
N MET A 250 14.50 38.27 6.29
CA MET A 250 13.85 39.42 5.65
C MET A 250 12.33 39.34 5.65
N ALA A 251 11.77 38.13 5.65
CA ALA A 251 10.33 37.90 5.67
C ALA A 251 10.02 36.52 6.25
N ARG A 252 8.80 36.35 6.75
CA ARG A 252 8.28 35.05 7.21
C ARG A 252 6.86 34.85 6.69
N LYS A 253 6.49 33.59 6.44
CA LYS A 253 5.10 33.22 6.10
C LYS A 253 4.74 31.87 6.71
N PRO A 254 3.47 31.68 7.15
CA PRO A 254 2.97 30.37 7.48
C PRO A 254 2.89 29.51 6.21
N ILE A 255 3.06 28.21 6.36
CA ILE A 255 2.98 27.26 5.25
C ILE A 255 2.23 26.00 5.70
N ASP A 256 1.61 25.32 4.73
CA ASP A 256 1.10 23.96 4.94
C ASP A 256 2.19 22.98 4.47
N HIS A 257 3.04 22.53 5.41
CA HIS A 257 4.16 21.64 5.13
C HIS A 257 4.28 20.56 6.21
N PRO A 258 4.62 19.29 5.85
CA PRO A 258 4.60 18.17 6.81
C PRO A 258 5.53 18.30 8.03
N GLN A 259 6.53 19.18 7.98
CA GLN A 259 7.58 19.28 9.01
C GLN A 259 7.85 20.71 9.49
N SER A 260 7.15 21.72 8.96
CA SER A 260 7.41 23.12 9.34
C SER A 260 6.18 24.01 9.27
N ASP A 261 6.00 24.73 10.37
CA ASP A 261 5.09 25.85 10.59
C ASP A 261 5.24 27.02 9.59
N TRP A 262 6.51 27.29 9.30
CA TRP A 262 6.96 28.57 8.77
C TRP A 262 8.02 28.38 7.69
N ALA A 263 8.03 29.32 6.74
CA ALA A 263 9.17 29.59 5.88
C ALA A 263 9.73 30.98 6.17
N TYR A 264 11.06 31.09 6.18
CA TYR A 264 11.83 32.30 6.43
C TYR A 264 12.62 32.69 5.18
N LEU A 265 12.39 33.87 4.63
CA LEU A 265 13.19 34.41 3.54
C LEU A 265 14.52 34.90 4.10
N LEU A 266 15.60 34.24 3.74
CA LEU A 266 16.93 34.60 4.20
C LEU A 266 17.58 35.62 3.28
N SER A 267 18.50 36.39 3.85
CA SER A 267 19.28 37.37 3.13
C SER A 267 20.77 37.33 3.43
N ASN A 268 21.56 37.57 2.41
CA ASN A 268 22.98 37.82 2.51
C ASN A 268 23.25 39.28 2.12
N ARG A 269 23.60 40.10 3.12
CA ARG A 269 23.86 41.54 2.93
C ARG A 269 22.71 42.29 2.23
N GLY A 270 21.47 41.98 2.62
CA GLY A 270 20.26 42.62 2.08
C GLY A 270 19.74 42.03 0.77
N VAL A 271 20.45 41.07 0.17
CA VAL A 271 19.98 40.34 -1.01
C VAL A 271 19.30 39.05 -0.57
N ALA A 272 18.05 38.85 -1.00
CA ALA A 272 17.29 37.63 -0.73
C ALA A 272 17.96 36.41 -1.40
N ILE A 273 18.18 35.34 -0.65
CA ILE A 273 18.87 34.13 -1.13
C ILE A 273 17.97 32.89 -1.23
N GLY A 274 16.89 32.83 -0.44
CA GLY A 274 15.95 31.71 -0.51
C GLY A 274 15.03 31.60 0.71
N TRP A 275 13.93 30.85 0.54
CA TRP A 275 12.99 30.53 1.61
C TRP A 275 13.44 29.27 2.34
N LEU A 276 13.94 29.42 3.57
CA LEU A 276 14.31 28.33 4.46
C LEU A 276 13.08 27.85 5.23
N LEU A 277 12.86 26.54 5.28
CA LEU A 277 11.79 25.95 6.08
C LEU A 277 12.19 25.92 7.56
N SER A 278 11.24 26.05 8.48
CA SER A 278 11.57 26.13 9.92
C SER A 278 12.28 24.89 10.46
N GLN A 279 12.10 23.71 9.86
CA GLN A 279 12.88 22.51 10.25
C GLN A 279 14.36 22.56 9.87
N ASP A 280 14.75 23.50 9.01
CA ASP A 280 16.11 23.67 8.52
C ASP A 280 16.83 24.85 9.19
N VAL A 281 16.18 25.47 10.19
CA VAL A 281 16.82 26.40 11.14
C VAL A 281 17.51 25.59 12.23
N ALA A 282 18.82 25.79 12.39
CA ALA A 282 19.56 25.21 13.51
C ALA A 282 19.40 26.08 14.77
N ALA A 283 19.39 25.41 15.93
CA ALA A 283 19.44 26.05 17.24
C ALA A 283 20.78 26.75 17.50
#